data_AF-A0A6S6M594-F1
#
_entry.id   AF-A0A6S6M594-F1
#
_cell.length_a   1.000
_cell.length_b   1.000
_cell.length_c   1.000
_cell.angle_alpha   90.00
_cell.angle_beta   90.00
_cell.angle_gamma   90.00
#
_symmetry.space_group_name_H-M   'P 1'
#
loop_
_entity.id
_entity.type
_entity.pdbx_description
1 polymer ?
#
loop_
_entity_poly.entity_id
_entity_poly.type
_entity_poly.pdbx_seq_one_letter_code
_entity_poly.pdbx_strand_id
1 'polypeptide(L)'
;MEYGITKLVLGPMPFVNITEEEYCAIKNAKKYLFEAYYLEQKVDVVMEDFLEYEMTLLSTATKHMIFHDLNYPRMQNEVNVINRRIINLLSACRMYLDHYCHHLNNIYGERSQKVKEVQCQVKHEYDISLSYRVLEALRNYVQHRGFPVQSVTYNSKREEEAQDKWQIVFGVTPYLKVKELAEDKKFKRSVIQELESLGEKFDIKPMIRDYITSIGKIHTKAREVLKDDVLTWENTISKCVSRFKDATKSDDIVGLGIAMRDGEGLYPEMFQIFTDFIDHRQELEQKNSFIGSLTRFYVASKSIN
;
A
#
# COMPACT_ATOMS: atom_id res chain seq x y z
N MET A 1 17.70 31.32 -24.45
CA MET A 1 17.84 29.96 -23.91
C MET A 1 17.17 29.02 -24.89
N GLU A 2 17.79 27.89 -25.17
CA GLU A 2 17.24 26.86 -26.06
C GLU A 2 16.81 25.66 -25.22
N TYR A 3 15.63 25.12 -25.49
CA TYR A 3 15.13 23.92 -24.82
C TYR A 3 15.06 22.79 -25.84
N GLY A 4 15.47 21.59 -25.44
CA GLY A 4 15.51 20.48 -26.37
C GLY A 4 15.45 19.10 -25.72
N ILE A 5 15.04 18.13 -26.52
CA ILE A 5 15.16 16.71 -26.21
C ILE A 5 16.52 16.24 -26.75
N THR A 6 17.28 15.54 -25.91
CA THR A 6 18.67 15.16 -26.19
C THR A 6 19.01 13.79 -25.59
N LYS A 7 20.23 13.30 -25.85
CA LYS A 7 20.82 12.16 -25.12
C LYS A 7 21.86 12.65 -24.11
N LEU A 8 21.73 12.17 -22.88
CA LEU A 8 22.65 12.37 -21.77
C LEU A 8 23.80 11.35 -21.86
N VAL A 9 24.57 11.38 -22.96
CA VAL A 9 25.66 10.44 -23.26
C VAL A 9 26.94 11.19 -23.65
N LEU A 10 28.09 10.53 -23.56
CA LEU A 10 29.36 11.08 -24.05
C LEU A 10 29.41 10.98 -25.59
N GLY A 11 29.31 12.11 -26.30
CA GLY A 11 29.39 12.15 -27.77
C GLY A 11 28.54 13.27 -28.41
N PRO A 12 28.44 13.32 -29.76
CA PRO A 12 27.56 14.25 -30.44
C PRO A 12 26.10 13.93 -30.11
N MET A 13 25.42 14.88 -29.48
CA MET A 13 24.05 14.69 -29.02
C MET A 13 23.07 15.29 -30.05
N PRO A 14 22.10 14.50 -30.57
CA PRO A 14 20.99 15.09 -31.31
C PRO A 14 20.22 16.02 -30.38
N PHE A 15 19.90 17.23 -30.85
CA PHE A 15 19.15 18.22 -30.08
C PHE A 15 17.87 18.58 -30.82
N VAL A 16 16.75 18.05 -30.34
CA VAL A 16 15.42 18.29 -30.92
C VAL A 16 14.78 19.45 -30.18
N ASN A 17 14.71 20.62 -30.82
CA ASN A 17 14.16 21.82 -30.23
C ASN A 17 12.69 21.62 -29.79
N ILE A 18 12.38 22.10 -28.58
CA ILE A 18 11.04 22.16 -27.98
C ILE A 18 10.82 23.56 -27.40
N THR A 19 9.57 23.90 -27.09
CA THR A 19 9.27 25.17 -26.41
C THR A 19 9.58 25.09 -24.91
N GLU A 20 9.66 26.24 -24.24
CA GLU A 20 9.81 26.31 -22.78
C GLU A 20 8.61 25.67 -22.06
N GLU A 21 7.41 25.88 -22.59
CA GLU A 21 6.18 25.28 -22.07
C GLU A 21 6.21 23.75 -22.19
N GLU A 22 6.68 23.21 -23.32
CA GLU A 22 6.87 21.78 -23.52
C GLU A 22 7.91 21.21 -22.56
N TYR A 23 9.05 21.89 -22.39
CA TYR A 23 10.09 21.51 -21.42
C TYR A 23 9.52 21.42 -20.00
N CYS A 24 8.82 22.46 -19.55
CA CYS A 24 8.18 22.49 -18.25
C CYS A 24 7.11 21.40 -18.10
N ALA A 25 6.30 21.16 -19.14
CA ALA A 25 5.27 20.14 -19.14
C ALA A 25 5.87 18.72 -19.00
N ILE A 26 6.95 18.40 -19.72
CA ILE A 26 7.63 17.10 -19.63
C ILE A 26 8.29 16.93 -18.25
N LYS A 27 8.97 17.97 -17.75
CA LYS A 27 9.61 17.98 -16.42
C LYS A 27 8.58 17.69 -15.32
N ASN A 28 7.45 18.40 -15.35
CA ASN A 28 6.37 18.23 -14.38
C ASN A 28 5.64 16.89 -14.54
N ALA A 29 5.37 16.45 -15.77
CA ALA A 29 4.76 15.15 -16.03
C ALA A 29 5.57 14.00 -15.41
N LYS A 30 6.89 14.00 -15.63
CA LYS A 30 7.79 13.02 -14.98
C LYS A 30 7.69 13.10 -13.47
N LYS A 31 7.84 14.30 -12.89
CA LYS A 31 7.78 14.50 -11.42
C LYS A 31 6.48 13.95 -10.84
N TYR A 32 5.33 14.29 -11.42
CA TYR A 32 4.02 13.89 -10.89
C TYR A 32 3.72 12.41 -11.11
N LEU A 33 4.19 11.81 -12.21
CA LEU A 33 4.11 10.36 -12.37
C LEU A 33 4.96 9.62 -11.33
N PHE A 34 6.11 10.18 -10.91
CA PHE A 34 6.87 9.61 -9.78
C PHE A 34 6.10 9.69 -8.46
N GLU A 35 5.40 10.79 -8.18
CA GLU A 35 4.53 10.90 -7.00
C GLU A 35 3.42 9.83 -7.00
N ALA A 36 2.77 9.62 -8.16
CA ALA A 36 1.78 8.56 -8.33
C ALA A 36 2.40 7.16 -8.18
N TYR A 37 3.56 6.92 -8.79
CA TYR A 37 4.31 5.67 -8.65
C TYR A 37 4.68 5.35 -7.20
N TYR A 38 5.17 6.33 -6.45
CA TYR A 38 5.52 6.17 -5.05
C TYR A 38 4.32 5.90 -4.15
N LEU A 39 3.12 6.33 -4.54
CA LEU A 39 1.88 5.99 -3.87
C LEU A 39 1.53 4.50 -4.09
N GLU A 40 1.65 4.02 -5.33
CA GLU A 40 1.45 2.60 -5.68
C GLU A 40 2.44 1.68 -4.96
N GLN A 41 3.72 2.05 -4.91
CA GLN A 41 4.72 1.28 -4.16
C GLN A 41 4.39 1.16 -2.66
N LYS A 42 3.88 2.24 -2.05
CA LYS A 42 3.57 2.22 -0.61
C LYS A 42 2.36 1.36 -0.29
N VAL A 43 1.34 1.36 -1.16
CA VAL A 43 0.20 0.46 -0.96
C VAL A 43 0.62 -1.00 -1.18
N ASP A 44 1.55 -1.25 -2.10
CA ASP A 44 2.09 -2.60 -2.31
C ASP A 44 2.79 -3.15 -1.07
N VAL A 45 3.58 -2.32 -0.37
CA VAL A 45 4.19 -2.70 0.91
C VAL A 45 3.13 -3.10 1.95
N VAL A 46 2.01 -2.37 2.03
CA VAL A 46 0.89 -2.74 2.91
C VAL A 46 0.31 -4.10 2.54
N MET A 47 0.17 -4.36 1.25
CA MET A 47 -0.39 -5.60 0.73
C MET A 47 0.52 -6.81 0.95
N GLU A 48 1.83 -6.64 0.77
CA GLU A 48 2.82 -7.68 1.06
C GLU A 48 2.87 -7.99 2.56
N ASP A 49 2.89 -6.98 3.44
CA ASP A 49 2.84 -7.22 4.89
C ASP A 49 1.53 -7.92 5.32
N PHE A 50 0.41 -7.61 4.65
CA PHE A 50 -0.87 -8.27 4.91
C PHE A 50 -0.86 -9.73 4.44
N LEU A 51 -0.28 -10.00 3.27
CA LEU A 51 -0.07 -11.36 2.76
C LEU A 51 0.79 -12.17 3.73
N GLU A 52 1.92 -11.62 4.20
CA GLU A 52 2.78 -12.29 5.16
C GLU A 52 2.06 -12.62 6.47
N TYR A 53 1.21 -11.71 6.96
CA TYR A 53 0.37 -11.94 8.13
C TYR A 53 -0.60 -13.11 7.93
N GLU A 54 -1.37 -13.12 6.84
CA GLU A 54 -2.34 -14.19 6.53
C GLU A 54 -1.63 -15.54 6.33
N MET A 55 -0.53 -15.56 5.57
CA MET A 55 0.29 -16.76 5.37
C MET A 55 0.86 -17.30 6.68
N THR A 56 1.24 -16.41 7.61
CA THR A 56 1.73 -16.81 8.94
C THR A 56 0.64 -17.53 9.72
N LEU A 57 -0.59 -17.03 9.71
CA LEU A 57 -1.72 -17.69 10.39
C LEU A 57 -2.04 -19.04 9.78
N LEU A 58 -2.09 -19.13 8.44
CA LEU A 58 -2.34 -20.37 7.73
C LEU A 58 -1.25 -21.41 7.99
N SER A 59 0.03 -21.01 7.87
CA SER A 59 1.17 -21.89 8.16
C SER A 59 1.13 -22.41 9.60
N THR A 60 0.75 -21.56 10.55
CA THR A 60 0.62 -21.94 11.96
C THR A 60 -0.52 -22.95 12.16
N ALA A 61 -1.69 -22.72 11.53
CA ALA A 61 -2.80 -23.67 11.57
C ALA A 61 -2.44 -25.02 10.95
N THR A 62 -1.73 -25.03 9.81
CA THR A 62 -1.26 -26.26 9.16
C THR A 62 -0.26 -27.01 10.03
N LYS A 63 0.71 -26.32 10.66
CA LYS A 63 1.67 -26.96 11.58
C LYS A 63 0.97 -27.57 12.79
N HIS A 64 -0.03 -26.87 13.32
CA HIS A 64 -0.84 -27.38 14.43
C HIS A 64 -1.59 -28.66 14.03
N MET A 65 -2.20 -28.70 12.84
CA MET A 65 -2.87 -29.87 12.29
C MET A 65 -1.93 -31.09 12.14
N ILE A 66 -0.70 -30.88 11.66
CA ILE A 66 0.22 -32.00 11.38
C ILE A 66 0.88 -32.52 12.66
N PHE A 67 1.40 -31.62 13.50
CA PHE A 67 2.29 -32.02 14.60
C PHE A 67 1.60 -32.10 15.96
N HIS A 68 0.45 -31.45 16.15
CA HIS A 68 -0.26 -31.35 17.45
C HIS A 68 0.64 -30.92 18.63
N ASP A 69 1.80 -30.34 18.35
CA ASP A 69 2.85 -30.04 19.32
C ASP A 69 2.64 -28.64 19.88
N LEU A 70 1.82 -28.58 20.93
CA LEU A 70 1.51 -27.37 21.69
C LEU A 70 2.43 -27.19 22.90
N ASN A 71 3.73 -27.45 22.74
CA ASN A 71 4.67 -27.13 23.82
C ASN A 71 4.80 -25.60 23.98
N TYR A 72 4.95 -25.17 25.24
CA TYR A 72 4.93 -23.74 25.59
C TYR A 72 5.97 -22.89 24.84
N PRO A 73 7.26 -23.29 24.72
CA PRO A 73 8.25 -22.52 23.97
C PRO A 73 7.87 -22.30 22.49
N ARG A 74 7.33 -23.35 21.84
CA ARG A 74 6.91 -23.28 20.45
C ARG A 74 5.70 -22.36 20.27
N MET A 75 4.69 -22.49 21.13
CA MET A 75 3.52 -21.60 21.12
C MET A 75 3.94 -20.14 21.31
N GLN A 76 4.86 -19.87 22.25
CA GLN A 76 5.35 -18.52 22.46
C GLN A 76 6.10 -17.96 21.25
N ASN A 77 6.89 -18.78 20.56
CA ASN A 77 7.54 -18.38 19.32
C ASN A 77 6.52 -18.04 18.22
N GLU A 78 5.45 -18.82 18.09
CA GLU A 78 4.38 -18.54 17.12
C GLU A 78 3.64 -17.25 17.45
N VAL A 79 3.31 -17.00 18.72
CA VAL A 79 2.74 -15.74 19.20
C VAL A 79 3.67 -14.57 18.86
N ASN A 80 4.98 -14.70 19.10
CA ASN A 80 5.96 -13.66 18.80
C ASN A 80 6.03 -13.35 17.30
N VAL A 81 5.97 -14.39 16.44
CA VAL A 81 5.96 -14.21 14.98
C VAL A 81 4.68 -13.50 14.54
N ILE A 82 3.51 -13.89 15.05
CA ILE A 82 2.24 -13.22 14.76
C ILE A 82 2.28 -11.75 15.19
N ASN A 83 2.77 -11.47 16.40
CA ASN A 83 2.93 -10.11 16.90
C ASN A 83 3.83 -9.27 15.99
N ARG A 84 4.97 -9.81 15.55
CA ARG A 84 5.88 -9.11 14.63
C ARG A 84 5.20 -8.80 13.29
N ARG A 85 4.42 -9.74 12.72
CA ARG A 85 3.67 -9.49 11.47
C ARG A 85 2.64 -8.39 11.63
N ILE A 86 1.90 -8.38 12.74
CA ILE A 86 0.93 -7.31 13.03
C ILE A 86 1.63 -5.95 13.19
N ILE A 87 2.77 -5.90 13.90
CA ILE A 87 3.54 -4.65 14.09
C ILE A 87 4.05 -4.11 12.75
N ASN A 88 4.59 -4.98 11.89
CA ASN A 88 5.07 -4.58 10.56
C ASN A 88 3.91 -4.02 9.72
N LEU A 89 2.79 -4.77 9.64
CA LEU A 89 1.60 -4.36 8.92
C LEU A 89 1.07 -3.00 9.40
N LEU A 90 0.95 -2.81 10.72
CA LEU A 90 0.50 -1.54 11.29
C LEU A 90 1.45 -0.38 10.96
N SER A 91 2.75 -0.66 10.88
CA SER A 91 3.77 0.33 10.50
C SER A 91 3.68 0.69 9.02
N ALA A 92 3.48 -0.29 8.14
CA ALA A 92 3.25 -0.06 6.71
C ALA A 92 1.97 0.74 6.45
N CYS A 93 0.85 0.37 7.10
CA CYS A 93 -0.40 1.13 7.00
C CYS A 93 -0.21 2.58 7.44
N ARG A 94 0.53 2.80 8.53
CA ARG A 94 0.81 4.15 9.00
C ARG A 94 1.67 4.95 8.01
N MET A 95 2.74 4.35 7.50
CA MET A 95 3.57 4.97 6.47
C MET A 95 2.73 5.41 5.25
N TYR A 96 1.83 4.55 4.79
CA TYR A 96 0.93 4.88 3.69
C TYR A 96 0.02 6.06 4.04
N LEU A 97 -0.64 6.02 5.22
CA LEU A 97 -1.52 7.09 5.69
C LEU A 97 -0.81 8.42 5.95
N ASP A 98 0.48 8.42 6.28
CA ASP A 98 1.25 9.66 6.42
C ASP A 98 1.65 10.23 5.05
N HIS A 99 1.98 9.37 4.10
CA HIS A 99 2.56 9.80 2.82
C HIS A 99 1.53 10.06 1.71
N TYR A 100 0.32 9.49 1.75
CA TYR A 100 -0.66 9.72 0.67
C TYR A 100 -0.95 11.22 0.49
N CYS A 101 -1.11 11.95 1.60
CA CYS A 101 -1.39 13.39 1.58
C CYS A 101 -0.19 14.15 1.04
N HIS A 102 1.03 13.76 1.43
CA HIS A 102 2.25 14.38 0.93
C HIS A 102 2.39 14.26 -0.60
N HIS A 103 2.19 13.07 -1.15
CA HIS A 103 2.23 12.85 -2.60
C HIS A 103 1.16 13.67 -3.33
N LEU A 104 -0.08 13.68 -2.85
CA LEU A 104 -1.14 14.49 -3.45
C LEU A 104 -0.89 16.00 -3.33
N ASN A 105 -0.29 16.45 -2.22
CA ASN A 105 0.10 17.85 -2.03
C ASN A 105 1.23 18.27 -2.97
N ASN A 106 2.18 17.39 -3.25
CA ASN A 106 3.26 17.66 -4.20
C ASN A 106 2.74 17.81 -5.64
N ILE A 107 1.64 17.15 -5.98
CA ILE A 107 0.98 17.22 -7.29
C ILE A 107 0.05 18.44 -7.40
N TYR A 108 -0.86 18.61 -6.44
CA TYR A 108 -1.98 19.55 -6.55
C TYR A 108 -1.90 20.76 -5.61
N GLY A 109 -1.04 20.71 -4.59
CA GLY A 109 -1.01 21.64 -3.48
C GLY A 109 -2.06 21.33 -2.40
N GLU A 110 -1.74 21.71 -1.16
CA GLU A 110 -2.49 21.35 0.07
C GLU A 110 -3.96 21.79 0.06
N ARG A 111 -4.29 22.87 -0.64
CA ARG A 111 -5.64 23.46 -0.64
C ARG A 111 -6.51 22.97 -1.80
N SER A 112 -6.00 22.10 -2.65
CA SER A 112 -6.72 21.60 -3.82
C SER A 112 -7.97 20.80 -3.42
N GLN A 113 -9.00 20.87 -4.25
CA GLN A 113 -10.22 20.10 -4.04
C GLN A 113 -9.93 18.59 -4.10
N LYS A 114 -9.04 18.18 -5.02
CA LYS A 114 -8.57 16.80 -5.18
C LYS A 114 -7.96 16.21 -3.90
N VAL A 115 -7.08 16.94 -3.22
CA VAL A 115 -6.53 16.53 -1.91
C VAL A 115 -7.64 16.39 -0.86
N LYS A 116 -8.55 17.37 -0.80
CA LYS A 116 -9.66 17.37 0.17
C LYS A 116 -10.59 16.17 -0.01
N GLU A 117 -10.86 15.75 -1.24
CA GLU A 117 -11.69 14.58 -1.52
C GLU A 117 -11.11 13.30 -0.89
N VAL A 118 -9.82 13.05 -1.04
CA VAL A 118 -9.17 11.88 -0.43
C VAL A 118 -9.12 12.02 1.09
N GLN A 119 -8.84 13.22 1.63
CA GLN A 119 -8.91 13.46 3.07
C GLN A 119 -10.30 13.23 3.67
N CYS A 120 -11.36 13.60 2.95
CA CYS A 120 -12.73 13.29 3.33
C CYS A 120 -12.97 11.78 3.37
N GLN A 121 -12.41 11.01 2.42
CA GLN A 121 -12.49 9.55 2.46
C GLN A 121 -11.78 8.96 3.69
N VAL A 122 -10.61 9.48 4.07
CA VAL A 122 -9.90 9.03 5.29
C VAL A 122 -10.74 9.28 6.54
N LYS A 123 -11.32 10.49 6.66
CA LYS A 123 -12.22 10.84 7.78
C LYS A 123 -13.45 9.93 7.79
N HIS A 124 -14.05 9.71 6.62
CA HIS A 124 -15.21 8.85 6.48
C HIS A 124 -14.93 7.42 6.97
N GLU A 125 -13.84 6.79 6.51
CA GLU A 125 -13.46 5.43 6.96
C GLU A 125 -13.19 5.39 8.47
N TYR A 126 -12.54 6.41 9.03
CA TYR A 126 -12.31 6.52 10.47
C TYR A 126 -13.63 6.62 11.26
N ASP A 127 -14.61 7.38 10.77
CA ASP A 127 -15.88 7.60 11.45
C ASP A 127 -16.79 6.36 11.41
N ILE A 128 -16.83 5.65 10.27
CA ILE A 128 -17.73 4.50 10.10
C ILE A 128 -17.17 3.18 10.66
N SER A 129 -15.84 3.01 10.74
CA SER A 129 -15.21 1.72 11.03
C SER A 129 -14.63 1.68 12.43
N LEU A 130 -15.26 0.89 13.32
CA LEU A 130 -14.67 0.58 14.63
C LEU A 130 -13.31 -0.10 14.46
N SER A 131 -13.19 -1.05 13.53
CA SER A 131 -11.94 -1.74 13.20
C SER A 131 -10.83 -0.72 12.90
N TYR A 132 -11.10 0.30 12.09
CA TYR A 132 -10.13 1.36 11.80
C TYR A 132 -9.66 2.07 13.06
N ARG A 133 -10.59 2.52 13.91
CA ARG A 133 -10.25 3.22 15.16
C ARG A 133 -9.45 2.36 16.12
N VAL A 134 -9.80 1.07 16.22
CA VAL A 134 -9.10 0.09 17.05
C VAL A 134 -7.68 -0.13 16.55
N LEU A 135 -7.47 -0.33 15.25
CA LEU A 135 -6.14 -0.60 14.71
C LEU A 135 -5.23 0.63 14.74
N GLU A 136 -5.76 1.86 14.56
CA GLU A 136 -5.00 3.10 14.79
C GLU A 136 -4.61 3.27 16.27
N ALA A 137 -5.52 2.97 17.20
CA ALA A 137 -5.21 3.01 18.63
C ALA A 137 -4.18 1.93 19.02
N LEU A 138 -4.33 0.72 18.47
CA LEU A 138 -3.42 -0.39 18.68
C LEU A 138 -2.01 -0.08 18.13
N ARG A 139 -1.92 0.55 16.96
CA ARG A 139 -0.63 1.00 16.39
C ARG A 139 0.11 1.93 17.35
N ASN A 140 -0.59 2.91 17.93
CA ASN A 140 0.01 3.81 18.91
C ASN A 140 0.44 3.08 20.20
N TYR A 141 -0.28 2.04 20.60
CA TYR A 141 0.08 1.20 21.74
C TYR A 141 1.35 0.38 21.48
N VAL A 142 1.43 -0.31 20.33
CA VAL A 142 2.57 -1.19 20.03
C VAL A 142 3.88 -0.45 19.83
N GLN A 143 3.84 0.80 19.36
CA GLN A 143 5.03 1.62 19.17
C GLN A 143 5.73 2.01 20.48
N HIS A 144 5.02 1.96 21.61
CA HIS A 144 5.51 2.57 22.84
C HIS A 144 5.41 1.69 24.09
N ARG A 145 4.66 0.57 24.05
CA ARG A 145 4.24 -0.10 25.29
C ARG A 145 4.28 -1.62 25.26
N GLY A 146 3.62 -2.26 24.29
CA GLY A 146 3.40 -3.70 24.36
C GLY A 146 3.15 -4.38 23.03
N PHE A 147 2.85 -5.67 23.09
CA PHE A 147 2.53 -6.47 21.91
C PHE A 147 1.07 -6.30 21.49
N PRO A 148 0.76 -6.39 20.19
CA PRO A 148 -0.61 -6.20 19.72
C PRO A 148 -1.56 -7.26 20.28
N VAL A 149 -1.17 -8.55 20.30
CA VAL A 149 -2.03 -9.64 20.76
C VAL A 149 -1.48 -10.29 22.02
N GLN A 150 -2.38 -10.53 22.98
CA GLN A 150 -2.05 -11.05 24.31
C GLN A 150 -2.24 -12.57 24.41
N SER A 151 -3.01 -13.16 23.48
CA SER A 151 -3.21 -14.60 23.42
C SER A 151 -3.55 -15.07 22.01
N VAL A 152 -3.19 -16.32 21.72
CA VAL A 152 -3.55 -17.02 20.48
C VAL A 152 -4.23 -18.32 20.87
N THR A 153 -5.35 -18.64 20.22
CA THR A 153 -6.03 -19.93 20.39
C THR A 153 -5.88 -20.76 19.14
N TYR A 154 -5.51 -22.02 19.33
CA TYR A 154 -5.41 -23.05 18.32
C TYR A 154 -6.74 -23.82 18.31
N ASN A 155 -7.54 -23.56 17.29
CA ASN A 155 -8.89 -24.08 17.17
C ASN A 155 -8.90 -25.35 16.31
N SER A 156 -9.78 -26.29 16.67
CA SER A 156 -10.15 -27.43 15.84
C SER A 156 -11.66 -27.62 15.93
N LYS A 157 -12.36 -27.72 14.79
CA LYS A 157 -13.81 -27.91 14.74
C LYS A 157 -14.15 -29.04 13.78
N ARG A 158 -15.01 -29.97 14.19
CA ARG A 158 -15.60 -30.95 13.29
C ARG A 158 -16.55 -30.25 12.32
N GLU A 159 -16.32 -30.42 11.02
CA GLU A 159 -17.19 -29.98 9.92
C GLU A 159 -17.78 -31.24 9.28
N GLU A 160 -19.11 -31.29 9.17
CA GLU A 160 -19.82 -32.39 8.51
C GLU A 160 -19.83 -32.15 7.00
N GLU A 161 -19.52 -33.19 6.23
CA GLU A 161 -19.66 -33.23 4.78
C GLU A 161 -20.93 -34.02 4.40
N ALA A 162 -21.32 -33.91 3.13
CA ALA A 162 -22.35 -34.79 2.57
C ALA A 162 -21.92 -36.28 2.68
N GLN A 163 -22.89 -37.18 2.86
CA GLN A 163 -22.69 -38.65 2.91
C GLN A 163 -21.96 -39.17 4.16
N ASP A 164 -22.29 -38.68 5.37
CA ASP A 164 -21.75 -39.17 6.66
C ASP A 164 -20.21 -39.08 6.82
N LYS A 165 -19.56 -38.28 5.99
CA LYS A 165 -18.14 -37.94 6.15
C LYS A 165 -18.00 -36.71 7.03
N TRP A 166 -16.94 -36.67 7.82
CA TRP A 166 -16.61 -35.50 8.63
C TRP A 166 -15.12 -35.23 8.57
N GLN A 167 -14.78 -33.95 8.62
CA GLN A 167 -13.40 -33.48 8.67
C GLN A 167 -13.19 -32.60 9.89
N ILE A 168 -11.94 -32.40 10.29
CA ILE A 168 -11.58 -31.45 11.34
C ILE A 168 -10.93 -30.24 10.68
N VAL A 169 -11.55 -29.08 10.84
CA VAL A 169 -11.02 -27.79 10.41
C VAL A 169 -10.13 -27.24 11.53
N PHE A 170 -8.88 -26.96 11.20
CA PHE A 170 -7.93 -26.32 12.09
C PHE A 170 -7.82 -24.83 11.79
N GLY A 171 -7.65 -24.02 12.83
CA GLY A 171 -7.50 -22.57 12.69
C GLY A 171 -6.71 -21.95 13.83
N VAL A 172 -6.17 -20.78 13.58
CA VAL A 172 -5.48 -19.97 14.58
C VAL A 172 -6.22 -18.66 14.75
N THR A 173 -6.50 -18.29 15.99
CA THR A 173 -7.18 -17.04 16.31
C THR A 173 -6.37 -16.23 17.31
N PRO A 174 -5.68 -15.17 16.85
CA PRO A 174 -5.11 -14.16 17.73
C PRO A 174 -6.22 -13.30 18.34
N TYR A 175 -6.07 -12.97 19.62
CA TYR A 175 -7.06 -12.20 20.37
C TYR A 175 -6.48 -10.95 21.03
N LEU A 176 -7.27 -9.88 20.96
CA LEU A 176 -7.16 -8.71 21.83
C LEU A 176 -7.92 -8.96 23.13
N LYS A 177 -7.33 -8.58 24.26
CA LYS A 177 -8.00 -8.57 25.56
C LYS A 177 -8.20 -7.14 26.03
N VAL A 178 -9.46 -6.72 26.17
CA VAL A 178 -9.80 -5.32 26.45
C VAL A 178 -9.26 -4.86 27.80
N LYS A 179 -9.30 -5.72 28.82
CA LYS A 179 -8.79 -5.41 30.16
C LYS A 179 -7.30 -5.04 30.13
N GLU A 180 -6.48 -5.81 29.41
CA GLU A 180 -5.04 -5.55 29.28
C GLU A 180 -4.77 -4.25 28.49
N LEU A 181 -5.60 -3.90 27.51
CA LEU A 181 -5.52 -2.61 26.82
C LEU A 181 -6.00 -1.44 27.70
N ALA A 182 -6.99 -1.66 28.56
CA ALA A 182 -7.59 -0.65 29.43
C ALA A 182 -6.70 -0.30 30.64
N GLU A 183 -5.84 -1.22 31.08
CA GLU A 183 -4.80 -0.97 32.09
C GLU A 183 -3.87 0.19 31.67
N ASP A 184 -3.75 0.40 30.36
CA ASP A 184 -2.90 1.41 29.81
C ASP A 184 -3.62 2.78 29.65
N LYS A 185 -3.35 3.70 30.57
CA LYS A 185 -4.02 5.01 30.69
C LYS A 185 -3.90 5.93 29.47
N LYS A 186 -2.92 5.72 28.58
CA LYS A 186 -2.83 6.51 27.32
C LYS A 186 -3.25 5.72 26.07
N PHE A 187 -3.85 4.54 26.23
CA PHE A 187 -4.70 3.98 25.17
C PHE A 187 -5.95 4.86 25.02
N LYS A 188 -6.50 4.96 23.82
CA LYS A 188 -7.63 5.84 23.53
C LYS A 188 -8.90 5.37 24.26
N ARG A 189 -9.32 6.12 25.30
CA ARG A 189 -10.46 5.76 26.16
C ARG A 189 -11.78 5.57 25.43
N SER A 190 -12.06 6.38 24.40
CA SER A 190 -13.29 6.22 23.61
C SER A 190 -13.34 4.87 22.91
N VAL A 191 -12.20 4.38 22.42
CA VAL A 191 -12.09 3.07 21.76
C VAL A 191 -12.23 1.94 22.76
N ILE A 192 -11.65 2.08 23.96
CA ILE A 192 -11.86 1.11 25.05
C ILE A 192 -13.34 1.01 25.40
N GLN A 193 -14.04 2.13 25.56
CA GLN A 193 -15.48 2.12 25.88
C GLN A 193 -16.32 1.41 24.81
N GLU A 194 -16.03 1.67 23.53
CA GLU A 194 -16.67 0.95 22.42
C GLU A 194 -16.39 -0.56 22.50
N LEU A 195 -15.14 -0.97 22.75
CA LEU A 195 -14.78 -2.39 22.89
C LEU A 195 -15.42 -3.05 24.11
N GLU A 196 -15.40 -2.39 25.28
CA GLU A 196 -16.02 -2.89 26.52
C GLU A 196 -17.52 -3.13 26.34
N SER A 197 -18.20 -2.29 25.53
CA SER A 197 -19.64 -2.47 25.23
C SER A 197 -19.95 -3.71 24.39
N LEU A 198 -18.96 -4.24 23.66
CA LEU A 198 -19.11 -5.37 22.75
C LEU A 198 -18.59 -6.69 23.33
N GLY A 199 -17.68 -6.66 24.31
CA GLY A 199 -17.13 -7.84 24.95
C GLY A 199 -15.76 -7.64 25.61
N GLU A 200 -15.18 -8.72 26.12
CA GLU A 200 -13.87 -8.66 26.80
C GLU A 200 -12.69 -9.16 25.94
N LYS A 201 -12.99 -9.95 24.90
CA LYS A 201 -11.99 -10.65 24.08
C LYS A 201 -12.41 -10.63 22.61
N PHE A 202 -11.56 -10.13 21.72
CA PHE A 202 -11.89 -9.91 20.30
C PHE A 202 -10.94 -10.66 19.38
N ASP A 203 -11.49 -11.38 18.40
CA ASP A 203 -10.71 -11.90 17.28
C ASP A 203 -10.22 -10.72 16.43
N ILE A 204 -8.91 -10.55 16.34
CA ILE A 204 -8.33 -9.41 15.62
C ILE A 204 -8.34 -9.59 14.10
N LYS A 205 -8.49 -10.83 13.58
CA LYS A 205 -8.49 -11.11 12.14
C LYS A 205 -9.52 -10.30 11.35
N PRO A 206 -10.82 -10.30 11.70
CA PRO A 206 -11.81 -9.48 10.99
C PRO A 206 -11.46 -8.00 11.08
N MET A 207 -10.97 -7.53 12.23
CA MET A 207 -10.62 -6.11 12.41
C MET A 207 -9.45 -5.68 11.53
N ILE A 208 -8.42 -6.53 11.38
CA ILE A 208 -7.30 -6.28 10.47
C ILE A 208 -7.81 -6.26 9.02
N ARG A 209 -8.60 -7.23 8.60
CA ARG A 209 -9.14 -7.30 7.23
C ARG A 209 -10.00 -6.08 6.88
N ASP A 210 -10.84 -5.65 7.82
CA ASP A 210 -11.64 -4.43 7.69
C ASP A 210 -10.76 -3.20 7.57
N TYR A 211 -9.70 -3.09 8.39
CA TYR A 211 -8.77 -1.98 8.34
C TYR A 211 -8.01 -1.91 7.01
N ILE A 212 -7.47 -3.04 6.52
CA ILE A 212 -6.82 -3.08 5.19
C ILE A 212 -7.81 -2.75 4.09
N THR A 213 -9.06 -3.19 4.20
CA THR A 213 -10.12 -2.81 3.25
C THR A 213 -10.39 -1.31 3.27
N SER A 214 -10.41 -0.66 4.44
CA SER A 214 -10.51 0.80 4.55
C SER A 214 -9.31 1.51 3.93
N ILE A 215 -8.08 1.04 4.14
CA ILE A 215 -6.87 1.55 3.44
C ILE A 215 -7.05 1.39 1.92
N GLY A 216 -7.56 0.25 1.47
CA GLY A 216 -7.87 -0.02 0.08
C GLY A 216 -8.85 0.97 -0.53
N LYS A 217 -9.95 1.28 0.16
CA LYS A 217 -10.92 2.29 -0.30
C LYS A 217 -10.32 3.69 -0.38
N ILE A 218 -9.48 4.07 0.58
CA ILE A 218 -8.74 5.35 0.54
C ILE A 218 -7.82 5.38 -0.69
N HIS A 219 -7.11 4.28 -0.96
CA HIS A 219 -6.24 4.17 -2.11
C HIS A 219 -6.99 4.19 -3.44
N THR A 220 -8.11 3.47 -3.56
CA THR A 220 -9.00 3.54 -4.71
C THR A 220 -9.47 4.97 -4.96
N LYS A 221 -9.83 5.70 -3.89
CA LYS A 221 -10.21 7.11 -4.03
C LYS A 221 -9.06 7.99 -4.54
N ALA A 222 -7.84 7.74 -4.10
CA ALA A 222 -6.67 8.43 -4.63
C ALA A 222 -6.45 8.14 -6.12
N ARG A 223 -6.57 6.87 -6.54
CA ARG A 223 -6.50 6.48 -7.97
C ARG A 223 -7.58 7.17 -8.80
N GLU A 224 -8.82 7.24 -8.32
CA GLU A 224 -9.91 7.95 -9.01
C GLU A 224 -9.57 9.41 -9.27
N VAL A 225 -9.03 10.10 -8.27
CA VAL A 225 -8.67 11.53 -8.35
C VAL A 225 -7.50 11.78 -9.31
N LEU A 226 -6.55 10.84 -9.38
CA LEU A 226 -5.33 10.91 -10.19
C LEU A 226 -5.54 10.47 -11.66
N LYS A 227 -6.57 9.66 -11.93
CA LYS A 227 -6.74 8.91 -13.18
C LYS A 227 -6.49 9.72 -14.46
N ASP A 228 -7.20 10.83 -14.64
CA ASP A 228 -7.13 11.62 -15.88
C ASP A 228 -5.79 12.36 -16.01
N ASP A 229 -5.20 12.77 -14.89
CA ASP A 229 -3.92 13.49 -14.89
C ASP A 229 -2.76 12.54 -15.18
N VAL A 230 -2.78 11.33 -14.60
CA VAL A 230 -1.80 10.28 -14.89
C VAL A 230 -1.80 9.95 -16.38
N LEU A 231 -2.97 9.73 -16.98
CA LEU A 231 -3.08 9.50 -18.43
C LEU A 231 -2.52 10.67 -19.24
N THR A 232 -2.76 11.90 -18.81
CA THR A 232 -2.23 13.10 -19.46
C THR A 232 -0.71 13.15 -19.39
N TRP A 233 -0.13 12.88 -18.23
CA TRP A 233 1.32 12.89 -18.05
C TRP A 233 2.01 11.76 -18.80
N GLU A 234 1.43 10.55 -18.81
CA GLU A 234 1.94 9.40 -19.59
C GLU A 234 1.96 9.72 -21.09
N ASN A 235 0.90 10.36 -21.60
CA ASN A 235 0.84 10.80 -22.99
C ASN A 235 1.90 11.87 -23.30
N THR A 236 2.14 12.81 -22.38
CA THR A 236 3.21 13.81 -22.53
C THR A 236 4.59 13.16 -22.64
N ILE A 237 4.89 12.18 -21.79
CA ILE A 237 6.17 11.44 -21.85
C ILE A 237 6.26 10.62 -23.12
N SER A 238 5.18 9.93 -23.51
CA SER A 238 5.12 9.12 -24.73
C SER A 238 5.34 9.98 -25.99
N LYS A 239 4.72 11.15 -26.07
CA LYS A 239 4.93 12.11 -27.16
C LYS A 239 6.37 12.62 -27.22
N CYS A 240 6.99 12.89 -26.07
CA CYS A 240 8.40 13.26 -25.99
C CYS A 240 9.30 12.17 -26.59
N VAL A 241 9.08 10.91 -26.18
CA VAL A 241 9.81 9.75 -26.70
C VAL A 241 9.60 9.59 -28.22
N SER A 242 8.35 9.62 -28.69
CA SER A 242 8.05 9.47 -30.12
C SER A 242 8.68 10.58 -30.96
N ARG A 243 8.60 11.85 -30.51
CA ARG A 243 9.21 12.99 -31.21
C ARG A 243 10.73 12.83 -31.33
N PHE A 244 11.40 12.32 -30.30
CA PHE A 244 12.82 12.04 -30.36
C PHE A 244 13.16 10.92 -31.34
N LYS A 245 12.41 9.81 -31.30
CA LYS A 245 12.58 8.69 -32.24
C LYS A 245 12.39 9.13 -33.69
N ASP A 246 11.35 9.91 -33.95
CA ASP A 246 11.02 10.40 -35.30
C ASP A 246 12.10 11.34 -35.87
N ALA A 247 12.67 12.19 -35.02
CA ALA A 247 13.72 13.13 -35.39
C ALA A 247 15.08 12.46 -35.61
N THR A 248 15.40 11.44 -34.81
CA THR A 248 16.69 10.72 -34.88
C THR A 248 16.67 9.50 -35.78
N LYS A 249 15.48 9.05 -36.23
CA LYS A 249 15.27 7.80 -36.96
C LYS A 249 15.87 6.59 -36.24
N SER A 250 15.83 6.61 -34.91
CA SER A 250 16.40 5.58 -34.05
C SER A 250 15.42 5.19 -32.94
N ASP A 251 15.29 3.89 -32.69
CA ASP A 251 14.52 3.37 -31.55
C ASP A 251 15.29 3.41 -30.23
N ASP A 252 16.59 3.74 -30.27
CA ASP A 252 17.43 3.79 -29.08
C ASP A 252 17.14 5.05 -28.26
N ILE A 253 16.44 4.84 -27.14
CA ILE A 253 16.11 5.85 -26.14
C ILE A 253 17.05 5.83 -24.93
N VAL A 254 18.14 5.06 -24.98
CA VAL A 254 19.11 5.01 -23.87
C VAL A 254 19.70 6.39 -23.65
N GLY A 255 19.65 6.84 -22.40
CA GLY A 255 20.10 8.17 -22.00
C GLY A 255 19.21 9.32 -22.49
N LEU A 256 17.99 9.07 -22.98
CA LEU A 256 17.07 10.14 -23.37
C LEU A 256 16.88 11.13 -22.21
N GLY A 257 16.80 12.42 -22.55
CA GLY A 257 16.56 13.48 -21.58
C GLY A 257 16.03 14.75 -22.22
N ILE A 258 15.61 15.68 -21.38
CA ILE A 258 15.36 17.08 -21.75
C ILE A 258 16.44 17.96 -21.14
N ALA A 259 16.88 18.98 -21.88
CA ALA A 259 17.93 19.88 -21.45
C ALA A 259 17.59 21.33 -21.78
N MET A 260 18.00 22.24 -20.89
CA MET A 260 18.08 23.66 -21.16
C MET A 260 19.52 23.99 -21.56
N ARG A 261 19.70 24.72 -22.66
CA ARG A 261 20.98 25.18 -23.18
C ARG A 261 21.03 26.70 -23.12
N ASP A 262 22.09 27.25 -22.54
CA ASP A 262 22.29 28.70 -22.51
C ASP A 262 22.95 29.24 -23.80
N GLY A 263 23.11 30.55 -23.89
CA GLY A 263 23.68 31.22 -25.07
C GLY A 263 25.16 30.91 -25.32
N GLU A 264 25.87 30.33 -24.34
CA GLU A 264 27.27 29.88 -24.46
C GLU A 264 27.36 28.39 -24.81
N GLY A 265 26.21 27.71 -24.89
CA GLY A 265 26.10 26.31 -25.26
C GLY A 265 26.31 25.34 -24.10
N LEU A 266 26.35 25.84 -22.86
CA LEU A 266 26.38 25.01 -21.65
C LEU A 266 24.98 24.48 -21.33
N TYR A 267 24.94 23.35 -20.63
CA TYR A 267 23.71 22.67 -20.19
C TYR A 267 23.51 22.85 -18.68
N PRO A 268 22.97 23.99 -18.23
CA PRO A 268 22.77 24.26 -16.80
C PRO A 268 21.82 23.29 -16.11
N GLU A 269 20.85 22.68 -16.82
CA GLU A 269 19.90 21.75 -16.23
C GLU A 269 19.51 20.65 -17.22
N MET A 270 19.59 19.38 -16.77
CA MET A 270 19.27 18.20 -17.57
C MET A 270 18.42 17.21 -16.76
N PHE A 271 17.38 16.66 -17.39
CA PHE A 271 16.53 15.63 -16.78
C PHE A 271 16.43 14.42 -17.68
N GLN A 272 16.80 13.26 -17.15
CA GLN A 272 16.63 11.99 -17.84
C GLN A 272 15.13 11.69 -18.04
N ILE A 273 14.77 11.10 -19.18
CA ILE A 273 13.44 10.58 -19.49
C ILE A 273 13.59 9.07 -19.76
N PHE A 274 12.78 8.26 -19.08
CA PHE A 274 12.69 6.81 -19.26
C PHE A 274 11.28 6.37 -18.87
N THR A 275 10.86 5.19 -19.29
CA THR A 275 9.47 4.73 -19.15
C THR A 275 9.28 3.56 -18.19
N ASP A 276 10.35 2.89 -17.74
CA ASP A 276 10.26 1.66 -16.94
C ASP A 276 9.43 1.83 -15.65
N PHE A 277 9.47 3.02 -15.05
CA PHE A 277 8.70 3.30 -13.83
C PHE A 277 7.19 3.44 -14.10
N ILE A 278 6.79 3.78 -15.33
CA ILE A 278 5.39 3.84 -15.77
C ILE A 278 4.84 2.42 -15.89
N ASP A 279 5.59 1.54 -16.56
CA ASP A 279 5.20 0.14 -16.72
C ASP A 279 5.07 -0.55 -15.36
N HIS A 280 6.06 -0.38 -14.48
CA HIS A 280 6.00 -0.93 -13.13
C HIS A 280 4.85 -0.33 -12.29
N ARG A 281 4.52 0.96 -12.44
CA ARG A 281 3.34 1.56 -11.80
C ARG A 281 2.06 0.84 -12.21
N GLN A 282 1.90 0.57 -13.51
CA GLN A 282 0.72 -0.11 -14.05
C GLN A 282 0.65 -1.57 -13.58
N GLU A 283 1.79 -2.26 -13.47
CA GLU A 283 1.86 -3.61 -12.87
C GLU A 283 1.40 -3.60 -11.40
N LEU A 284 1.85 -2.63 -10.60
CA LEU A 284 1.43 -2.47 -9.21
C LEU A 284 -0.07 -2.17 -9.09
N GLU A 285 -0.63 -1.35 -9.99
CA GLU A 285 -2.06 -1.08 -10.03
C GLU A 285 -2.88 -2.36 -10.30
N GLN A 286 -2.42 -3.17 -11.26
CA GLN A 286 -3.06 -4.44 -11.61
C GLN A 286 -2.95 -5.45 -10.46
N LYS A 287 -1.74 -5.62 -9.91
CA LYS A 287 -1.46 -6.51 -8.76
C LYS A 287 -2.37 -6.20 -7.58
N ASN A 288 -2.57 -4.91 -7.29
CA ASN A 288 -3.34 -4.43 -6.14
C ASN A 288 -4.74 -3.94 -6.50
N SER A 289 -5.35 -4.51 -7.54
CA SER A 289 -6.68 -4.10 -8.04
C SER A 289 -7.83 -4.44 -7.08
N PHE A 290 -7.67 -5.47 -6.24
CA PHE A 290 -8.72 -5.97 -5.33
C PHE A 290 -8.63 -5.45 -3.89
N ILE A 291 -7.72 -4.51 -3.59
CA ILE A 291 -7.44 -4.06 -2.21
C ILE A 291 -8.69 -3.55 -1.46
N GLY A 292 -9.62 -2.90 -2.16
CA GLY A 292 -10.86 -2.39 -1.57
C GLY A 292 -11.94 -3.45 -1.28
N SER A 293 -11.71 -4.73 -1.58
CA SER A 293 -12.70 -5.81 -1.45
C SER A 293 -12.19 -7.04 -0.69
N LEU A 294 -11.08 -6.92 0.05
CA LEU A 294 -10.40 -8.06 0.69
C LEU A 294 -11.27 -8.83 1.69
N THR A 295 -12.18 -8.16 2.39
CA THR A 295 -13.11 -8.81 3.33
C THR A 295 -14.07 -9.81 2.68
N ARG A 296 -14.19 -9.82 1.34
CA ARG A 296 -15.01 -10.78 0.59
C ARG A 296 -14.31 -12.10 0.31
N PHE A 297 -13.01 -12.20 0.58
CA PHE A 297 -12.20 -13.36 0.22
C PHE A 297 -11.69 -14.09 1.47
N TYR A 298 -11.57 -15.41 1.35
CA TYR A 298 -10.86 -16.25 2.30
C TYR A 298 -10.18 -17.40 1.55
N VAL A 299 -9.10 -17.91 2.12
CA VAL A 299 -8.39 -19.08 1.58
C VAL A 299 -8.81 -20.32 2.36
N ALA A 300 -9.09 -21.40 1.65
CA ALA A 300 -9.30 -22.72 2.22
C ALA A 300 -8.56 -23.76 1.38
N SER A 301 -8.08 -24.83 2.03
CA SER A 301 -7.43 -25.95 1.34
C SER A 301 -8.42 -27.01 0.83
N LYS A 302 -9.72 -26.85 1.13
CA LYS A 302 -10.77 -27.75 0.64
C LYS A 302 -11.13 -27.41 -0.81
N SER A 303 -11.50 -28.43 -1.58
CA SER A 303 -11.95 -28.25 -2.97
C SER A 303 -13.19 -27.35 -3.03
N ILE A 304 -13.21 -26.44 -4.01
CA ILE A 304 -14.38 -25.61 -4.35
C ILE A 304 -15.10 -26.32 -5.49
N ASN A 305 -16.32 -26.80 -5.24
CA ASN A 305 -17.19 -27.41 -6.26
C ASN A 305 -18.09 -26.36 -6.91
#